data_AF-A0A090KW55-F1
#
_entry.id   AF-A0A090KW55-F1
#
_cell.length_a   1.000
_cell.length_b   1.000
_cell.length_c   1.000
_cell.angle_alpha   90.00
_cell.angle_beta   90.00
_cell.angle_gamma   90.00
#
_symmetry.space_group_name_H-M   'P 1'
#
loop_
_entity.id
_entity.type
_entity.pdbx_description
1 polymer ?
#
loop_
_entity_poly.entity_id
_entity_poly.type
_entity_poly.pdbx_seq_one_letter_code
_entity_poly.pdbx_strand_id
1 'polypeptide(L)'
;TLYGLYKRAVEICKNDYLVIQCSSGVGRSGTLAMIIHMIDTIDKENPFDPFKSLDFIRQHRYKGVQTISQFFLALCILYQHFEDDIKFVDRKLYDQFMELTQIVFDGEKLSYC
;
A
#
# COMPACT_ATOMS: atom_id res chain seq x y z
N THR A 1 8.73 -11.93 0.26
CA THR A 1 8.05 -10.87 1.03
C THR A 1 6.94 -10.27 0.18
N LEU A 2 5.98 -9.53 0.76
CA LEU A 2 4.91 -8.87 -0.02
C LEU A 2 5.46 -7.88 -1.04
N TYR A 3 6.51 -7.14 -0.70
CA TYR A 3 7.22 -6.27 -1.64
C TYR A 3 7.78 -7.03 -2.86
N GLY A 4 8.32 -8.23 -2.63
CA GLY A 4 8.78 -9.11 -3.72
C GLY A 4 7.63 -9.61 -4.60
N LEU A 5 6.45 -9.86 -4.03
CA LEU A 5 5.25 -10.19 -4.81
C LEU A 5 4.81 -9.01 -5.69
N TYR A 6 4.79 -7.80 -5.13
CA TYR A 6 4.52 -6.57 -5.87
C TYR A 6 5.48 -6.40 -7.06
N LYS A 7 6.81 -6.46 -6.82
CA LYS A 7 7.81 -6.31 -7.89
C LYS A 7 7.58 -7.32 -9.01
N ARG A 8 7.38 -8.58 -8.65
CA ARG A 8 7.14 -9.64 -9.62
C ARG A 8 5.83 -9.46 -10.40
N ALA A 9 4.77 -8.98 -9.74
CA ALA A 9 3.50 -8.72 -10.39
C ALA A 9 3.61 -7.60 -11.44
N VAL A 10 4.28 -6.49 -11.09
CA VAL A 10 4.51 -5.36 -12.01
C VAL A 10 5.43 -5.76 -13.16
N GLU A 11 6.46 -6.56 -12.90
CA GLU A 11 7.38 -7.05 -13.93
C GLU A 11 6.69 -7.97 -14.95
N ILE A 12 5.83 -8.88 -14.49
CA ILE A 12 5.15 -9.85 -15.36
C ILE A 12 4.05 -9.18 -16.20
N CYS A 13 3.32 -8.21 -15.63
CA CYS A 13 2.12 -7.64 -16.23
C CYS A 13 2.31 -6.17 -16.67
N LYS A 14 3.45 -5.84 -17.29
CA LYS A 14 3.75 -4.45 -17.71
C LYS A 14 2.74 -3.81 -18.67
N ASN A 15 1.97 -4.59 -19.42
CA ASN A 15 0.97 -4.11 -20.38
C ASN A 15 -0.20 -5.11 -20.54
N ASP A 16 -0.52 -5.85 -19.48
CA ASP A 16 -1.57 -6.88 -19.53
C ASP A 16 -2.41 -6.85 -18.25
N TYR A 17 -3.57 -7.50 -18.28
CA TYR A 17 -4.48 -7.57 -17.15
C TYR A 17 -3.96 -8.54 -16.07
N LEU A 18 -3.79 -8.01 -14.86
CA LEU A 18 -3.46 -8.82 -13.68
C LEU A 18 -4.72 -9.16 -12.90
N VAL A 19 -4.99 -10.45 -12.74
CA VAL A 19 -6.07 -10.93 -11.85
C VAL A 19 -5.53 -11.08 -10.42
N ILE A 20 -6.07 -10.30 -9.49
CA ILE A 20 -5.70 -10.36 -8.07
C ILE A 20 -6.88 -10.88 -7.24
N GLN A 21 -6.77 -12.12 -6.74
CA GLN A 21 -7.81 -12.73 -5.92
C GLN A 21 -7.27 -13.26 -4.59
N CYS A 22 -7.99 -12.97 -3.52
CA CYS A 22 -7.77 -13.55 -2.19
C CYS A 22 -8.97 -14.45 -1.82
N SER A 23 -9.38 -14.50 -0.55
CA SER A 23 -10.53 -15.31 -0.13
C SER A 23 -11.86 -14.67 -0.56
N SER A 24 -12.11 -13.43 -0.12
CA SER A 24 -13.29 -12.62 -0.51
C SER A 24 -12.99 -11.68 -1.68
N GLY A 25 -11.72 -11.63 -2.11
CA GLY A 25 -11.24 -10.76 -3.17
C GLY A 25 -11.27 -9.27 -2.85
N VAL A 26 -11.52 -8.82 -1.62
CA VAL A 26 -11.67 -7.37 -1.31
C VAL A 26 -10.57 -6.81 -0.41
N GLY A 27 -10.20 -7.51 0.68
CA GLY A 27 -9.17 -7.04 1.62
C GLY A 27 -7.77 -7.06 1.02
N ARG A 28 -7.09 -8.22 1.07
CA ARG A 28 -5.72 -8.39 0.54
C ARG A 28 -5.59 -8.05 -0.95
N SER A 29 -6.60 -8.40 -1.76
CA SER A 29 -6.63 -8.03 -3.18
C SER A 29 -6.69 -6.52 -3.36
N GLY A 30 -7.57 -5.83 -2.60
CA GLY A 30 -7.65 -4.38 -2.62
C GLY A 30 -6.37 -3.72 -2.13
N THR A 31 -5.69 -4.29 -1.13
CA THR A 31 -4.37 -3.81 -0.67
C THR A 31 -3.33 -3.86 -1.77
N LEU A 32 -3.19 -4.99 -2.48
CA LEU A 32 -2.22 -5.08 -3.57
C LEU A 32 -2.57 -4.16 -4.74
N ALA A 33 -3.86 -4.05 -5.09
CA ALA A 33 -4.32 -3.10 -6.10
C ALA A 33 -4.03 -1.65 -5.71
N MET A 34 -4.21 -1.29 -4.44
CA MET A 34 -3.90 0.04 -3.92
C MET A 34 -2.39 0.34 -3.97
N ILE A 35 -1.54 -0.63 -3.63
CA ILE A 35 -0.07 -0.49 -3.76
C ILE A 35 0.32 -0.15 -5.19
N ILE A 36 -0.17 -0.94 -6.16
CA ILE A 36 0.12 -0.72 -7.59
C ILE A 36 -0.38 0.66 -8.01
N HIS A 37 -1.63 0.98 -7.67
CA HIS A 37 -2.23 2.26 -8.01
C HIS A 37 -1.42 3.44 -7.47
N MET A 38 -1.06 3.45 -6.18
CA MET A 38 -0.29 4.54 -5.58
C MET A 38 1.06 4.73 -6.27
N ILE A 39 1.77 3.65 -6.57
CA ILE A 39 3.09 3.75 -7.23
C ILE A 39 2.94 4.28 -8.67
N ASP A 40 1.91 3.87 -9.39
CA ASP A 40 1.66 4.31 -10.78
C ASP A 40 1.14 5.76 -10.88
N THR A 41 0.60 6.31 -9.80
CA THR A 41 -0.04 7.64 -9.77
C THR A 41 0.67 8.68 -8.90
N ILE A 42 1.66 8.30 -8.10
CA ILE A 42 2.31 9.23 -7.14
C ILE A 42 2.84 10.51 -7.82
N ASP A 43 3.42 10.40 -9.01
CA ASP A 43 3.95 11.56 -9.75
C ASP A 43 2.86 12.46 -10.33
N LYS A 44 1.63 11.94 -10.48
CA LYS A 44 0.48 12.64 -11.04
C LYS A 44 -0.37 13.31 -9.96
N GLU A 45 -0.29 12.83 -8.73
CA GLU A 45 -1.05 13.35 -7.58
C GLU A 45 -0.13 14.20 -6.69
N ASN A 46 -0.10 15.52 -6.91
CA ASN A 46 0.65 16.47 -6.08
C ASN A 46 -0.29 17.54 -5.46
N PRO A 47 -0.48 17.56 -4.12
CA PRO A 47 0.11 16.66 -3.13
C PRO A 47 -0.49 15.25 -3.19
N PHE A 48 0.34 14.25 -2.86
CA PHE A 48 -0.08 12.86 -2.74
C PHE A 48 -1.08 12.69 -1.60
N ASP A 49 -2.19 12.00 -1.86
CA ASP A 49 -3.25 11.74 -0.87
C ASP A 49 -3.64 10.25 -0.88
N PRO A 50 -3.22 9.48 0.15
CA PRO A 50 -3.51 8.04 0.20
C PRO A 50 -5.00 7.73 0.39
N PHE A 51 -5.82 8.67 0.87
CA PHE A 51 -7.26 8.47 0.98
C PHE A 51 -7.94 8.55 -0.37
N LYS A 52 -7.46 9.40 -1.29
CA LYS A 52 -7.95 9.39 -2.69
C LYS A 52 -7.65 8.08 -3.39
N SER A 53 -6.46 7.53 -3.16
CA SER A 53 -6.10 6.19 -3.64
C SER A 53 -7.04 5.12 -3.07
N LEU A 54 -7.40 5.20 -1.78
CA LEU A 54 -8.36 4.28 -1.16
C LEU A 54 -9.76 4.42 -1.77
N ASP A 55 -10.22 5.65 -1.97
CA ASP A 55 -11.50 5.95 -2.59
C ASP A 55 -11.55 5.45 -4.03
N PHE A 56 -10.50 5.66 -4.82
CA PHE A 56 -10.37 5.13 -6.17
C PHE A 56 -10.54 3.61 -6.19
N ILE A 57 -9.84 2.90 -5.29
CA ILE A 57 -9.97 1.44 -5.18
C ILE A 57 -11.38 1.03 -4.78
N ARG A 58 -12.03 1.76 -3.86
CA ARG A 58 -13.39 1.46 -3.39
C ARG A 58 -14.49 1.78 -4.40
N GLN A 59 -14.26 2.75 -5.28
CA GLN A 59 -15.14 3.06 -6.41
C GLN A 59 -15.15 1.92 -7.44
N HIS A 60 -14.00 1.31 -7.70
CA HIS A 60 -13.88 0.20 -8.65
C HIS A 60 -14.17 -1.17 -8.02
N ARG A 61 -14.01 -1.28 -6.69
CA ARG A 61 -14.28 -2.50 -5.94
C ARG A 61 -14.76 -2.20 -4.52
N TYR A 62 -16.06 -2.33 -4.32
CA TYR A 62 -16.71 -2.07 -3.04
C TYR A 62 -16.02 -2.80 -1.87
N LYS A 63 -15.76 -2.07 -0.77
CA LYS A 63 -15.03 -2.54 0.42
C LYS A 63 -13.59 -3.00 0.15
N GLY A 64 -12.97 -2.56 -0.94
CA GLY A 64 -11.53 -2.70 -1.15
C GLY A 64 -10.76 -2.11 0.04
N VAL A 65 -9.75 -2.84 0.51
CA VAL A 65 -8.95 -2.53 1.73
C VAL A 65 -9.86 -2.45 2.97
N GLN A 66 -9.85 -3.53 3.76
CA GLN A 66 -10.85 -3.75 4.81
C GLN A 66 -10.41 -3.31 6.21
N THR A 67 -9.11 -3.30 6.50
CA THR A 67 -8.60 -2.99 7.84
C THR A 67 -7.58 -1.85 7.81
N ILE A 68 -7.34 -1.26 8.99
CA ILE A 68 -6.34 -0.20 9.15
C ILE A 68 -4.95 -0.77 8.86
N SER A 69 -4.62 -1.96 9.37
CA SER A 69 -3.35 -2.63 8.99
C SER A 69 -3.20 -2.84 7.49
N GLN A 70 -4.26 -3.16 6.77
CA GLN A 70 -4.18 -3.32 5.31
C GLN A 70 -3.87 -2.00 4.59
N PHE A 71 -4.43 -0.89 5.07
CA PHE A 71 -4.14 0.44 4.57
C PHE A 71 -2.70 0.86 4.88
N PHE A 72 -2.26 0.71 6.13
CA PHE A 72 -0.88 1.02 6.53
C PHE A 72 0.14 0.14 5.83
N LEU A 73 -0.16 -1.15 5.62
CA LEU A 73 0.70 -2.05 4.85
C LEU A 73 0.90 -1.56 3.42
N ALA A 74 -0.13 -1.02 2.77
CA ALA A 74 0.02 -0.43 1.45
C ALA A 74 0.99 0.77 1.47
N LEU A 75 0.87 1.63 2.48
CA LEU A 75 1.77 2.77 2.67
C LEU A 75 3.20 2.35 3.00
N CYS A 76 3.40 1.32 3.85
CA CYS A 76 4.73 0.76 4.11
C CYS A 76 5.43 0.33 2.83
N ILE A 77 4.71 -0.35 1.94
CA ILE A 77 5.28 -0.81 0.67
C ILE A 77 5.60 0.37 -0.25
N LEU A 78 4.76 1.40 -0.26
CA LEU A 78 5.03 2.65 -0.99
C LEU A 78 6.31 3.34 -0.47
N TYR A 79 6.41 3.53 0.84
CA TYR A 79 7.59 4.13 1.48
C TYR A 79 8.86 3.32 1.22
N GLN A 80 8.77 1.98 1.33
CA GLN A 80 9.88 1.09 1.01
C GLN A 80 10.26 1.15 -0.48
N HIS A 81 9.31 1.43 -1.37
CA HIS A 81 9.59 1.59 -2.80
C HIS A 81 10.41 2.85 -3.09
N PHE A 82 10.11 3.95 -2.41
CA PHE A 82 10.76 5.25 -2.53
C PHE A 82 11.75 5.54 -1.39
N GLU A 83 12.32 4.50 -0.78
CA GLU A 83 13.14 4.62 0.43
C GLU A 83 14.32 5.59 0.24
N ASP A 84 15.05 5.44 -0.86
CA ASP A 84 16.23 6.26 -1.15
C ASP A 84 15.85 7.73 -1.37
N ASP A 85 14.77 8.00 -2.12
CA ASP A 85 14.29 9.34 -2.43
C ASP A 85 13.76 10.06 -1.18
N ILE A 86 12.96 9.36 -0.36
CA ILE A 86 12.42 9.91 0.88
C ILE A 86 13.57 10.18 1.86
N LYS A 87 14.52 9.25 2.01
CA LYS A 87 15.66 9.45 2.92
C LYS A 87 16.61 10.54 2.46
N PHE A 88 16.69 10.79 1.16
CA PHE A 88 17.45 11.90 0.60
C PHE A 88 16.83 13.25 0.98
N VAL A 89 15.49 13.36 0.92
CA VAL A 89 14.76 14.58 1.28
C VAL A 89 14.70 14.77 2.80
N ASP A 90 14.24 13.76 3.53
CA ASP A 90 14.13 13.76 4.99
C ASP A 90 14.17 12.32 5.54
N ARG A 91 15.35 11.90 6.00
CA ARG A 91 15.53 10.61 6.67
C ARG A 91 14.65 10.48 7.92
N LYS A 92 14.47 11.55 8.68
CA LYS A 92 13.71 11.51 9.93
C LYS A 92 12.23 11.22 9.62
N LEU A 93 11.70 11.79 8.54
CA LEU A 93 10.34 11.50 8.08
C LEU A 93 10.17 10.00 7.78
N TYR A 94 11.13 9.39 7.08
CA TYR A 94 11.10 7.95 6.80
C TYR A 94 11.09 7.13 8.10
N ASP A 95 12.02 7.43 9.02
CA ASP A 95 12.16 6.68 10.27
C ASP A 95 10.91 6.82 11.15
N GLN A 96 10.37 8.04 11.29
CA GLN A 96 9.13 8.31 12.02
C GLN A 96 7.92 7.56 11.44
N PHE A 97 7.80 7.54 10.11
CA PHE A 97 6.73 6.79 9.47
C PHE A 97 6.86 5.28 9.77
N MET A 98 8.07 4.72 9.67
CA MET A 98 8.30 3.31 9.95
C MET A 98 8.02 2.95 11.41
N GLU A 99 8.39 3.81 12.37
CA GLU A 99 8.01 3.65 13.79
C GLU A 99 6.49 3.64 13.98
N LEU A 100 5.77 4.60 13.38
CA LEU A 100 4.30 4.66 13.44
C LEU A 100 3.65 3.38 12.91
N THR A 101 4.18 2.81 11.83
CA THR A 101 3.62 1.57 11.26
C THR A 101 3.78 0.39 12.19
N GLN A 102 4.89 0.27 12.92
CA GLN A 102 5.09 -0.79 13.92
C GLN A 102 4.07 -0.69 15.04
N ILE A 103 3.81 0.52 15.54
CA ILE A 103 2.80 0.78 16.57
C ILE A 103 1.41 0.32 16.10
N VAL A 104 1.04 0.64 14.85
CA VAL A 104 -0.25 0.22 14.29
C VAL A 104 -0.36 -1.31 14.22
N PHE A 105 0.69 -1.99 13.72
CA PHE A 105 0.68 -3.45 13.60
C PHE A 105 0.68 -4.16 14.95
N ASP A 106 1.32 -3.60 15.97
CA ASP A 106 1.33 -4.17 17.32
C ASP A 106 0.04 -3.85 18.09
N GLY A 107 -0.55 -2.68 17.86
CA GLY A 107 -1.86 -2.30 18.42
C GLY A 107 -3.00 -3.21 17.94
N GLU A 108 -3.00 -3.62 16.66
CA GLU A 108 -3.98 -4.59 16.17
C GLU A 108 -3.78 -5.98 16.79
N LYS A 109 -2.55 -6.43 17.09
CA LYS A 109 -2.32 -7.71 17.78
C LYS A 109 -2.98 -7.74 19.16
N LEU A 110 -2.97 -6.61 19.87
CA LEU A 110 -3.61 -6.48 21.19
C LEU A 110 -5.14 -6.44 21.12
N SER A 111 -5.74 -6.08 19.98
CA SER A 111 -7.19 -6.09 19.80
C SER A 111 -7.80 -7.49 19.64
N TYR A 112 -6.97 -8.52 19.45
CA TYR A 112 -7.38 -9.93 19.34
C TYR A 112 -7.01 -10.77 20.58
N CYS A 113 -6.52 -10.12 21.65
CA CYS A 113 -6.25 -10.74 22.96
C CYS A 113 -7.34 -10.41 23.98
#